data_AF-A0A5C6BDT2-F1
#
_entry.id   AF-A0A5C6BDT2-F1
#
_cell.length_a   1.000
_cell.length_b   1.000
_cell.length_c   1.000
_cell.angle_alpha   90.00
_cell.angle_beta   90.00
_cell.angle_gamma   90.00
#
_symmetry.space_group_name_H-M   'P 1'
#
loop_
_entity.id
_entity.type
_entity.pdbx_description
1 polymer ?
#
loop_
_entity_poly.entity_id
_entity_poly.type
_entity_poly.pdbx_seq_one_letter_code
_entity_poly.pdbx_strand_id
1 'polypeptide(L)'
;MKLNTLCVAFVIWVVPLSADAGMVHMILERDTNAQGGSEVFLGSFDSIADFLAGSLSSSSFSQLNLGVNFSIGGFAYDGSSYHMILERDTNAQGGSEVFLGSFDSISDFLAGSLSSSSFSQLNLGVNFSIGGFAYDGSSYHMVLERDTNAQGGSEVFLGSFDSISDFLAGSLSSSSFSQLNIGANFGIGGISAEIDDVNNAVVPEPSTFALLGMGGLALVGYGVRRKRQQTA
;
A
#
# COMPACT_ATOMS: atom_id res chain seq x y z
N MET A 1 -27.92 -8.40 -11.13
CA MET A 1 -27.06 -8.56 -12.32
C MET A 1 -25.71 -8.07 -11.85
N LYS A 2 -24.85 -8.97 -11.33
CA LYS A 2 -23.49 -8.59 -10.91
C LYS A 2 -22.82 -8.02 -12.16
N LEU A 3 -22.26 -6.81 -12.07
CA LEU A 3 -21.33 -6.36 -13.08
C LEU A 3 -20.25 -7.45 -13.18
N ASN A 4 -19.86 -7.79 -14.40
CA ASN A 4 -18.63 -8.53 -14.64
C ASN A 4 -17.49 -7.59 -14.25
N THR A 5 -17.27 -7.46 -12.95
CA THR A 5 -16.23 -6.63 -12.39
C THR A 5 -14.98 -7.48 -12.46
N LEU A 6 -14.09 -7.14 -13.40
CA LEU A 6 -12.69 -7.47 -13.25
C LEU A 6 -12.28 -6.92 -11.88
N CYS A 7 -12.10 -7.76 -10.86
CA CYS A 7 -11.57 -7.28 -9.60
C CYS A 7 -10.09 -6.99 -9.82
N VAL A 8 -9.80 -5.73 -10.14
CA VAL A 8 -8.45 -5.21 -10.12
C VAL A 8 -8.19 -4.91 -8.66
N ALA A 9 -7.26 -5.62 -8.01
CA ALA A 9 -6.72 -5.20 -6.73
C ALA A 9 -5.50 -4.32 -7.03
N PHE A 10 -5.72 -3.02 -6.96
CA PHE A 10 -4.71 -2.02 -7.24
C PHE A 10 -3.87 -1.79 -5.98
N VAL A 11 -2.60 -2.18 -6.02
CA VAL A 11 -1.64 -1.92 -4.94
C VAL A 11 -0.55 -0.99 -5.45
N ILE A 12 -0.76 0.31 -5.28
CA ILE A 12 0.35 1.25 -5.42
C ILE A 12 1.18 1.11 -4.14
N TRP A 13 2.39 0.56 -4.26
CA TRP A 13 3.39 0.67 -3.22
C TRP A 13 4.35 1.78 -3.60
N VAL A 14 4.39 2.86 -2.81
CA VAL A 14 5.46 3.87 -2.91
C VAL A 14 6.40 3.58 -1.77
N VAL A 15 7.53 2.91 -2.05
CA VAL A 15 8.66 2.90 -1.10
C VAL A 15 9.36 4.25 -1.25
N PRO A 16 9.43 5.10 -0.21
CA PRO A 16 10.26 6.28 -0.28
C PRO A 16 11.73 5.85 -0.12
N LEU A 17 12.34 5.38 -1.21
CA LEU A 17 13.79 5.33 -1.35
C LEU A 17 14.19 6.26 -2.49
N SER A 18 14.34 7.53 -2.14
CA SER A 18 14.86 8.60 -3.00
C SER A 18 13.99 8.96 -4.21
N ALA A 19 14.15 10.20 -4.66
CA ALA A 19 13.35 10.84 -5.69
C ALA A 19 13.59 10.26 -7.10
N ASP A 20 13.29 8.98 -7.32
CA ASP A 20 12.80 8.41 -8.58
C ASP A 20 12.26 6.98 -8.31
N ALA A 21 10.98 6.75 -8.65
CA ALA A 21 10.37 5.44 -8.91
C ALA A 21 10.23 4.41 -7.75
N GLY A 22 9.15 4.51 -6.96
CA GLY A 22 8.63 3.39 -6.19
C GLY A 22 7.99 2.35 -7.13
N MET A 23 8.44 1.08 -7.02
CA MET A 23 7.92 -0.04 -7.80
C MET A 23 6.42 -0.22 -7.58
N VAL A 24 5.63 -0.28 -8.65
CA VAL A 24 4.19 -0.49 -8.59
C VAL A 24 3.86 -1.96 -8.87
N HIS A 25 3.00 -2.55 -8.04
CA HIS A 25 2.49 -3.89 -8.24
C HIS A 25 1.00 -3.87 -8.59
N MET A 26 0.63 -4.54 -9.68
CA MET A 26 -0.76 -4.76 -10.04
C MET A 26 -1.09 -6.23 -9.82
N ILE A 27 -2.11 -6.48 -8.99
CA ILE A 27 -2.64 -7.83 -8.80
C ILE A 27 -3.98 -7.92 -9.50
N LEU A 28 -4.10 -8.93 -10.35
CA LEU A 28 -5.33 -9.24 -11.07
C LEU A 28 -5.76 -10.66 -10.74
N GLU A 29 -7.06 -10.85 -10.57
CA GLU A 29 -7.66 -12.17 -10.58
C GLU A 29 -8.40 -12.43 -11.90
N ARG A 30 -8.61 -13.71 -12.19
CA ARG A 30 -9.48 -14.14 -13.28
C ARG A 30 -10.90 -14.32 -12.77
N ASP A 31 -11.88 -13.76 -13.50
CA ASP A 31 -13.31 -13.92 -13.20
C ASP A 31 -13.78 -15.38 -13.12
N THR A 32 -13.15 -16.27 -13.89
CA THR A 32 -13.45 -17.71 -13.87
C THR A 32 -12.42 -18.46 -13.05
N ASN A 33 -12.90 -19.22 -12.07
CA ASN A 33 -12.04 -20.07 -11.27
C ASN A 33 -11.14 -20.96 -12.13
N ALA A 34 -9.86 -20.96 -11.82
CA ALA A 34 -8.85 -21.77 -12.50
C ALA A 34 -8.07 -22.64 -11.51
N GLN A 35 -7.10 -23.41 -12.00
CA GLN A 35 -6.14 -24.07 -11.11
C GLN A 35 -5.03 -23.09 -10.74
N GLY A 36 -4.31 -23.40 -9.65
CA GLY A 36 -3.10 -22.67 -9.26
C GLY A 36 -2.15 -22.49 -10.43
N GLY A 37 -1.53 -21.30 -10.53
CA GLY A 37 -0.66 -20.93 -11.64
C GLY A 37 -1.38 -20.24 -12.80
N SER A 38 -2.67 -19.94 -12.68
CA SER A 38 -3.44 -19.30 -13.75
C SER A 38 -4.57 -18.37 -13.30
N GLU A 39 -4.76 -18.21 -11.99
CA GLU A 39 -5.87 -17.43 -11.42
C GLU A 39 -5.42 -16.04 -10.97
N VAL A 40 -4.30 -15.96 -10.25
CA VAL A 40 -3.77 -14.70 -9.72
C VAL A 40 -2.53 -14.29 -10.50
N PHE A 41 -2.57 -13.09 -11.09
CA PHE A 41 -1.50 -12.49 -11.86
C PHE A 41 -0.89 -11.31 -11.10
N LEU A 42 0.44 -11.28 -11.06
CA LEU A 42 1.21 -10.14 -10.56
C LEU A 42 1.94 -9.49 -11.74
N GLY A 43 1.65 -8.23 -12.01
CA GLY A 43 2.44 -7.36 -12.87
C GLY A 43 3.23 -6.36 -12.03
N SER A 44 4.49 -6.11 -12.40
CA SER A 44 5.32 -5.10 -11.75
C SER A 44 5.78 -4.06 -12.76
N PHE A 45 5.85 -2.82 -12.30
CA PHE A 45 6.29 -1.66 -13.05
C PHE A 45 7.33 -0.94 -12.23
N ASP A 46 8.38 -0.44 -12.86
CA ASP A 46 9.48 0.19 -12.13
C ASP A 46 9.05 1.53 -11.52
N SER A 47 8.08 2.21 -12.14
CA SER A 47 7.52 3.48 -11.67
C SER A 47 6.03 3.64 -11.98
N ILE A 48 5.41 4.66 -11.39
CA ILE A 48 4.05 5.10 -11.77
C ILE A 48 4.02 5.54 -13.25
N ALA A 49 5.08 6.18 -13.76
CA ALA A 49 5.15 6.57 -15.16
C ALA A 49 5.15 5.33 -16.08
N ASP A 50 5.87 4.28 -15.69
CA ASP A 50 5.87 3.00 -16.40
C ASP A 50 4.51 2.32 -16.32
N PHE A 51 3.86 2.33 -15.16
CA PHE A 51 2.49 1.83 -15.00
C PHE A 51 1.52 2.55 -15.95
N LEU A 52 1.51 3.88 -15.94
CA LEU A 52 0.64 4.70 -16.80
C LEU A 52 0.96 4.52 -18.30
N ALA A 53 2.23 4.30 -18.64
CA ALA A 53 2.66 4.00 -20.01
C ALA A 53 2.43 2.53 -20.42
N GLY A 54 2.08 1.64 -19.49
CA GLY A 54 1.97 0.20 -19.73
C GLY A 54 3.33 -0.50 -19.94
N SER A 55 4.42 0.10 -19.46
CA SER A 55 5.79 -0.43 -19.54
C SER A 55 6.04 -1.45 -18.42
N LEU A 56 5.62 -2.68 -18.66
CA LEU A 56 5.73 -3.77 -17.69
C LEU A 56 7.19 -4.19 -17.49
N SER A 57 7.70 -4.16 -16.27
CA SER A 57 9.07 -4.61 -15.97
C SER A 57 9.15 -6.12 -15.73
N SER A 58 8.14 -6.70 -15.08
CA SER A 58 8.02 -8.15 -14.91
C SER A 58 6.58 -8.59 -14.70
N SER A 59 6.29 -9.87 -14.94
CA SER A 59 5.03 -10.47 -14.53
C SER A 59 5.12 -11.97 -14.31
N SER A 60 4.21 -12.49 -13.49
CA SER A 60 4.06 -13.93 -13.27
C SER A 60 2.65 -14.27 -12.77
N PHE A 61 2.22 -15.51 -13.01
CA PHE A 61 1.09 -16.07 -12.28
C PHE A 61 1.57 -16.69 -10.96
N SER A 62 0.82 -16.46 -9.89
CA SER A 62 1.01 -17.15 -8.63
C SER A 62 0.43 -18.58 -8.71
N GLN A 63 1.03 -19.50 -7.97
CA GLN A 63 0.53 -20.86 -7.76
C GLN A 63 -0.69 -20.94 -6.83
N LEU A 64 -1.15 -19.80 -6.28
CA LEU A 64 -2.37 -19.73 -5.49
C LEU A 64 -3.60 -20.21 -6.29
N ASN A 65 -4.45 -20.97 -5.60
CA ASN A 65 -5.78 -21.37 -6.04
C ASN A 65 -6.77 -20.81 -5.01
N LEU A 66 -7.49 -19.76 -5.39
CA LEU A 66 -8.42 -19.04 -4.52
C LEU A 66 -9.70 -19.85 -4.28
N GLY A 67 -10.07 -20.67 -5.25
CA GLY A 67 -11.30 -21.44 -5.24
C GLY A 67 -12.52 -20.61 -5.66
N VAL A 68 -13.60 -21.32 -6.01
CA VAL A 68 -14.77 -20.78 -6.73
C VAL A 68 -15.65 -19.78 -5.98
N ASN A 69 -15.31 -19.44 -4.74
CA ASN A 69 -16.18 -18.63 -3.87
C ASN A 69 -15.46 -17.40 -3.31
N PHE A 70 -14.27 -17.08 -3.81
CA PHE A 70 -13.47 -15.99 -3.28
C PHE A 70 -12.95 -15.11 -4.40
N SER A 71 -13.00 -13.80 -4.14
CA SER A 71 -12.34 -12.75 -4.90
C SER A 71 -11.28 -12.05 -4.05
N ILE A 72 -10.26 -11.50 -4.68
CA ILE A 72 -9.23 -10.68 -4.04
C ILE A 72 -9.86 -9.35 -3.63
N GLY A 73 -9.86 -9.07 -2.34
CA GLY A 73 -10.31 -7.79 -1.78
C GLY A 73 -9.17 -6.78 -1.60
N GLY A 74 -7.92 -7.22 -1.54
CA GLY A 74 -6.78 -6.32 -1.42
C GLY A 74 -5.46 -7.00 -1.10
N PHE A 75 -4.38 -6.23 -1.20
CA PHE A 75 -3.04 -6.72 -0.92
C PHE A 75 -2.16 -5.60 -0.35
N ALA A 76 -1.43 -5.89 0.72
CA ALA A 76 -0.61 -4.92 1.44
C ALA A 76 0.73 -5.52 1.83
N TYR A 77 1.76 -4.70 1.88
CA TYR A 77 3.03 -5.03 2.52
C TYR A 77 3.20 -4.12 3.73
N ASP A 78 3.57 -4.68 4.87
CA ASP A 78 3.67 -3.95 6.14
C ASP A 78 5.11 -3.57 6.53
N GLY A 79 6.07 -3.80 5.63
CA GLY A 79 7.51 -3.67 5.91
C GLY A 79 8.17 -4.97 6.40
N SER A 80 7.39 -6.01 6.68
CA SER A 80 7.87 -7.35 7.04
C SER A 80 7.32 -8.44 6.13
N SER A 81 6.00 -8.48 5.94
CA SER A 81 5.29 -9.53 5.23
C SER A 81 4.24 -8.94 4.28
N TYR A 82 3.94 -9.71 3.24
CA TYR A 82 2.86 -9.43 2.30
C TYR A 82 1.58 -10.08 2.80
N HIS A 83 0.46 -9.38 2.66
CA HIS A 83 -0.85 -9.79 3.13
C HIS A 83 -1.83 -9.65 1.99
N MET A 84 -2.50 -10.74 1.63
CA MET A 84 -3.63 -10.76 0.71
C MET A 84 -4.90 -10.99 1.51
N ILE A 85 -5.91 -10.17 1.27
CA ILE A 85 -7.25 -10.45 1.76
C ILE A 85 -8.15 -10.91 0.62
N LEU A 86 -8.92 -11.95 0.90
CA LEU A 86 -9.95 -12.48 0.04
C LEU A 86 -11.31 -12.21 0.66
N GLU A 87 -12.26 -11.81 -0.17
CA GLU A 87 -13.67 -11.70 0.16
C GLU A 87 -14.41 -12.91 -0.42
N ARG A 88 -15.35 -13.47 0.35
CA ARG A 88 -16.25 -14.47 -0.17
C ARG A 88 -17.28 -13.83 -1.11
N ASP A 89 -17.48 -14.40 -2.30
CA ASP A 89 -18.43 -13.91 -3.33
C ASP A 89 -19.90 -13.87 -2.89
N THR A 90 -20.20 -14.55 -1.80
CA THR A 90 -21.51 -14.65 -1.19
C THR A 90 -21.41 -14.27 0.27
N ASN A 91 -22.37 -13.47 0.74
CA ASN A 91 -22.44 -13.10 2.15
C ASN A 91 -22.50 -14.34 3.03
N ALA A 92 -21.69 -14.36 4.09
CA ALA A 92 -21.70 -15.35 5.15
C ALA A 92 -21.86 -14.66 6.52
N GLN A 93 -21.66 -15.40 7.61
CA GLN A 93 -21.57 -14.77 8.93
C GLN A 93 -20.11 -14.36 9.19
N GLY A 94 -19.91 -13.44 10.13
CA GLY A 94 -18.57 -13.08 10.59
C GLY A 94 -17.75 -14.30 10.98
N GLY A 95 -16.45 -14.29 10.66
CA GLY A 95 -15.59 -15.47 10.79
C GLY A 95 -15.52 -16.35 9.55
N SER A 96 -16.17 -15.97 8.44
CA SER A 96 -16.17 -16.78 7.20
C SER A 96 -16.22 -15.97 5.90
N GLU A 97 -16.28 -14.64 5.98
CA GLU A 97 -16.36 -13.76 4.81
C GLU A 97 -15.00 -13.27 4.34
N VAL A 98 -14.16 -12.83 5.27
CA VAL A 98 -12.85 -12.24 4.94
C VAL A 98 -11.74 -13.17 5.38
N PHE A 99 -10.96 -13.64 4.41
CA PHE A 99 -9.80 -14.50 4.63
C PHE A 99 -8.52 -13.71 4.44
N LEU A 100 -7.57 -13.82 5.36
CA LEU A 100 -6.24 -13.25 5.26
C LEU A 100 -5.24 -14.37 5.00
N GLY A 101 -4.44 -14.23 3.95
CA GLY A 101 -3.24 -15.01 3.70
C GLY A 101 -2.00 -14.13 3.76
N SER A 102 -0.97 -14.56 4.49
CA SER A 102 0.30 -13.83 4.59
C SER A 102 1.45 -14.61 3.94
N PHE A 103 2.41 -13.87 3.41
CA PHE A 103 3.59 -14.37 2.70
C PHE A 103 4.81 -13.58 3.15
N ASP A 104 5.94 -14.26 3.36
CA ASP A 104 7.16 -13.58 3.81
C ASP A 104 7.84 -12.81 2.67
N SER A 105 7.57 -13.17 1.42
CA SER A 105 8.13 -12.51 0.23
C SER A 105 7.21 -12.62 -0.99
N ILE A 106 7.48 -11.81 -2.02
CA ILE A 106 6.85 -11.97 -3.35
C ILE A 106 7.13 -13.36 -3.93
N SER A 107 8.31 -13.95 -3.68
CA SER A 107 8.61 -15.31 -4.13
C SER A 107 7.67 -16.33 -3.48
N ASP A 108 7.39 -16.16 -2.18
CA ASP A 108 6.46 -17.03 -1.46
C ASP A 108 5.02 -16.84 -1.94
N PHE A 109 4.61 -15.59 -2.19
CA PHE A 109 3.34 -15.27 -2.83
C PHE A 109 3.20 -15.96 -4.20
N LEU A 110 4.22 -15.86 -5.07
CA LEU A 110 4.21 -16.49 -6.38
C LEU A 110 4.23 -18.03 -6.30
N ALA A 111 4.90 -18.59 -5.29
CA ALA A 111 4.92 -20.03 -5.04
C ALA A 111 3.65 -20.56 -4.35
N GLY A 112 2.78 -19.68 -3.85
CA GLY A 112 1.61 -20.06 -3.04
C GLY A 112 1.97 -20.56 -1.63
N SER A 113 3.16 -20.19 -1.14
CA SER A 113 3.68 -20.60 0.17
C SER A 113 3.24 -19.63 1.26
N LEU A 114 2.12 -19.93 1.93
CA LEU A 114 1.63 -19.13 3.04
C LEU A 114 2.54 -19.25 4.27
N SER A 115 2.90 -18.12 4.88
CA SER A 115 3.51 -18.08 6.22
C SER A 115 2.45 -18.12 7.32
N SER A 116 1.27 -17.58 7.07
CA SER A 116 0.09 -17.72 7.93
C SER A 116 -1.20 -17.52 7.15
N SER A 117 -2.31 -18.03 7.71
CA SER A 117 -3.64 -17.71 7.19
C SER A 117 -4.73 -17.86 8.26
N SER A 118 -5.79 -17.05 8.14
CA SER A 118 -6.96 -17.11 9.03
C SER A 118 -8.16 -16.38 8.44
N PHE A 119 -9.36 -16.77 8.86
CA PHE A 119 -10.54 -15.92 8.68
C PHE A 119 -10.57 -14.83 9.75
N SER A 120 -10.95 -13.62 9.33
CA SER A 120 -11.30 -12.52 10.23
C SER A 120 -12.72 -12.70 10.77
N GLN A 121 -12.95 -12.21 11.99
CA GLN A 121 -14.28 -12.12 12.62
C GLN A 121 -15.14 -11.00 12.02
N LEU A 122 -14.62 -10.20 11.10
CA LEU A 122 -15.39 -9.18 10.39
C LEU A 122 -16.61 -9.78 9.68
N ASN A 123 -17.72 -9.05 9.77
CA ASN A 123 -18.96 -9.29 9.04
C ASN A 123 -19.20 -8.06 8.17
N LEU A 124 -19.00 -8.20 6.86
CA LEU A 124 -19.16 -7.10 5.90
C LEU A 124 -20.63 -6.75 5.68
N GLY A 125 -21.49 -7.77 5.79
CA GLY A 125 -22.90 -7.68 5.50
C GLY A 125 -23.21 -7.62 4.00
N VAL A 126 -24.48 -7.87 3.67
CA VAL A 126 -24.95 -8.18 2.30
C VAL A 126 -24.88 -7.04 1.28
N ASN A 127 -24.40 -5.86 1.68
CA ASN A 127 -24.45 -4.65 0.85
C ASN A 127 -23.08 -4.04 0.60
N PHE A 128 -22.00 -4.67 1.07
CA PHE A 128 -20.66 -4.13 0.94
C PHE A 128 -19.71 -5.19 0.40
N SER A 129 -18.83 -4.75 -0.48
CA SER A 129 -17.66 -5.48 -0.92
C SER A 129 -16.38 -4.75 -0.56
N ILE A 130 -15.28 -5.49 -0.51
CA ILE A 130 -13.96 -4.94 -0.23
C ILE A 130 -13.44 -4.25 -1.49
N GLY A 131 -13.22 -2.95 -1.38
CA GLY A 131 -12.59 -2.15 -2.44
C GLY A 131 -11.07 -2.09 -2.32
N GLY A 132 -10.48 -2.38 -1.15
CA GLY A 132 -9.03 -2.42 -1.02
C GLY A 132 -8.51 -2.62 0.41
N PHE A 133 -7.21 -2.91 0.51
CA PHE A 133 -6.48 -3.09 1.75
C PHE A 133 -5.07 -2.50 1.64
N ALA A 134 -4.65 -1.69 2.61
CA ALA A 134 -3.32 -1.07 2.63
C ALA A 134 -2.77 -0.95 4.06
N TYR A 135 -1.46 -0.79 4.17
CA TYR A 135 -0.78 -0.45 5.42
C TYR A 135 -0.08 0.91 5.25
N ASP A 136 -0.30 1.84 6.19
CA ASP A 136 0.20 3.22 6.10
C ASP A 136 1.54 3.45 6.84
N GLY A 137 2.19 2.37 7.26
CA GLY A 137 3.39 2.43 8.11
C GLY A 137 3.08 2.32 9.61
N SER A 138 1.82 2.48 10.02
CA SER A 138 1.38 2.39 11.42
C SER A 138 0.15 1.49 11.63
N SER A 139 -0.78 1.46 10.70
CA SER A 139 -2.07 0.76 10.80
C SER A 139 -2.50 0.21 9.45
N TYR A 140 -3.35 -0.81 9.50
CA TYR A 140 -3.99 -1.36 8.30
C TYR A 140 -5.31 -0.66 8.06
N HIS A 141 -5.59 -0.40 6.79
CA HIS A 141 -6.81 0.22 6.33
C HIS A 141 -7.51 -0.67 5.34
N MET A 142 -8.82 -0.82 5.51
CA MET A 142 -9.69 -1.51 4.58
C MET A 142 -10.74 -0.53 4.08
N VAL A 143 -10.88 -0.46 2.76
CA VAL A 143 -11.98 0.28 2.13
C VAL A 143 -13.06 -0.72 1.75
N LEU A 144 -14.29 -0.41 2.17
CA LEU A 144 -15.48 -1.09 1.69
C LEU A 144 -16.27 -0.14 0.78
N GLU A 145 -16.82 -0.71 -0.28
CA GLU A 145 -17.74 -0.06 -1.19
C GLU A 145 -19.11 -0.69 -1.06
N ARG A 146 -20.17 0.12 -1.08
CA ARG A 146 -21.53 -0.39 -1.16
C ARG A 146 -21.82 -0.96 -2.56
N ASP A 147 -22.34 -2.17 -2.64
CA ASP A 147 -22.71 -2.88 -3.88
C ASP A 147 -23.76 -2.14 -4.73
N THR A 148 -24.45 -1.18 -4.12
CA THR A 148 -25.48 -0.36 -4.75
C THR A 148 -25.14 1.11 -4.57
N ASN A 149 -25.27 1.85 -5.67
CA ASN A 149 -25.04 3.28 -5.67
C ASN A 149 -25.85 3.98 -4.57
N ALA A 150 -25.16 4.77 -3.75
CA ALA A 150 -25.76 5.58 -2.70
C ALA A 150 -25.37 7.06 -2.84
N GLN A 151 -25.85 7.89 -1.93
CA GLN A 151 -25.31 9.25 -1.82
C GLN A 151 -24.00 9.22 -1.02
N GLY A 152 -23.18 10.25 -1.19
CA GLY A 152 -21.99 10.46 -0.37
C GLY A 152 -22.33 10.43 1.13
N GLY A 153 -21.42 9.89 1.93
CA GLY A 153 -21.65 9.62 3.36
C GLY A 153 -22.26 8.25 3.65
N SER A 154 -22.47 7.39 2.66
CA SER A 154 -23.00 6.03 2.85
C SER A 154 -22.47 5.00 1.84
N GLU A 155 -21.65 5.43 0.89
CA GLU A 155 -21.18 4.59 -0.23
C GLU A 155 -19.81 3.98 0.04
N VAL A 156 -18.86 4.78 0.51
CA VAL A 156 -17.49 4.36 0.76
C VAL A 156 -17.21 4.39 2.25
N PHE A 157 -16.79 3.28 2.82
CA PHE A 157 -16.44 3.14 4.23
C PHE A 157 -14.95 2.83 4.37
N LEU A 158 -14.27 3.56 5.26
CA LEU A 158 -12.88 3.30 5.63
C LEU A 158 -12.87 2.77 7.06
N GLY A 159 -12.34 1.57 7.25
CA GLY A 159 -12.05 1.00 8.56
C GLY A 159 -10.55 0.85 8.77
N SER A 160 -10.07 1.17 9.97
CA SER A 160 -8.65 1.04 10.34
C SER A 160 -8.46 0.07 11.49
N PHE A 161 -7.32 -0.62 11.49
CA PHE A 161 -6.93 -1.62 12.47
C PHE A 161 -5.47 -1.37 12.86
N ASP A 162 -5.18 -1.32 14.16
CA ASP A 162 -3.82 -1.04 14.64
C ASP A 162 -2.85 -2.21 14.34
N SER A 163 -3.37 -3.42 14.14
CA SER A 163 -2.58 -4.61 13.83
C SER A 163 -3.36 -5.66 13.05
N ILE A 164 -2.66 -6.67 12.49
CA ILE A 164 -3.30 -7.87 11.92
C ILE A 164 -4.14 -8.62 12.96
N SER A 165 -3.72 -8.63 14.23
CA SER A 165 -4.51 -9.25 15.30
C SER A 165 -5.85 -8.55 15.46
N ASP A 166 -5.85 -7.21 15.42
CA ASP A 166 -7.08 -6.42 15.50
C ASP A 166 -7.96 -6.61 14.26
N PHE A 167 -7.35 -6.66 13.07
CA PHE A 167 -8.06 -7.01 11.83
C PHE A 167 -8.73 -8.39 11.92
N LEU A 168 -8.02 -9.42 12.38
CA LEU A 168 -8.56 -10.77 12.52
C LEU A 168 -9.65 -10.85 13.60
N ALA A 169 -9.54 -10.05 14.67
CA ALA A 169 -10.55 -9.96 15.72
C ALA A 169 -11.77 -9.09 15.33
N GLY A 170 -11.69 -8.34 14.23
CA GLY A 170 -12.71 -7.35 13.84
C GLY A 170 -12.75 -6.11 14.75
N SER A 171 -11.63 -5.79 15.40
CA SER A 171 -11.50 -4.67 16.34
C SER A 171 -11.02 -3.41 15.61
N LEU A 172 -11.95 -2.53 15.25
CA LEU A 172 -11.64 -1.26 14.59
C LEU A 172 -11.00 -0.27 15.55
N SER A 173 -9.88 0.35 15.17
CA SER A 173 -9.31 1.49 15.89
C SER A 173 -9.96 2.82 15.47
N SER A 174 -10.40 2.91 14.20
CA SER A 174 -11.23 3.99 13.70
C SER A 174 -12.08 3.54 12.53
N SER A 175 -13.17 4.24 12.28
CA SER A 175 -13.95 4.06 11.06
C SER A 175 -14.76 5.29 10.70
N SER A 176 -15.04 5.47 9.40
CA SER A 176 -15.91 6.53 8.92
C SER A 176 -16.44 6.24 7.52
N PHE A 177 -17.60 6.81 7.19
CA PHE A 177 -18.04 6.93 5.80
C PHE A 177 -17.43 8.18 5.16
N SER A 178 -16.85 8.01 3.97
CA SER A 178 -16.43 9.12 3.13
C SER A 178 -17.63 9.91 2.64
N GLN A 179 -17.46 11.22 2.51
CA GLN A 179 -18.44 12.10 1.85
C GLN A 179 -18.37 12.00 0.32
N LEU A 180 -17.39 11.27 -0.21
CA LEU A 180 -17.27 10.99 -1.63
C LEU A 180 -18.50 10.21 -2.13
N ASN A 181 -19.08 10.70 -3.21
CA ASN A 181 -20.07 10.00 -4.03
C ASN A 181 -19.34 9.56 -5.30
N ILE A 182 -19.07 8.27 -5.45
CA ILE A 182 -18.37 7.71 -6.62
C ILE A 182 -19.32 7.50 -7.80
N GLY A 183 -20.63 7.37 -7.53
CA GLY A 183 -21.66 7.28 -8.56
C GLY A 183 -21.75 5.91 -9.21
N ALA A 184 -22.89 5.63 -9.87
CA ALA A 184 -23.28 4.26 -10.24
C ALA A 184 -22.43 3.55 -11.31
N ASN A 185 -21.46 4.25 -11.90
CA ASN A 185 -20.62 3.72 -12.98
C ASN A 185 -19.16 3.54 -12.56
N PHE A 186 -18.82 3.85 -11.32
CA PHE A 186 -17.48 3.72 -10.78
C PHE A 186 -17.52 2.81 -9.57
N GLY A 187 -16.44 2.05 -9.39
CA GLY A 187 -16.18 1.27 -8.18
C GLY A 187 -14.75 1.47 -7.71
N ILE A 188 -14.46 0.99 -6.52
CA ILE A 188 -13.15 1.08 -5.88
C ILE A 188 -12.39 -0.20 -6.21
N GLY A 189 -11.34 -0.07 -7.01
CA GLY A 189 -10.41 -1.17 -7.33
C GLY A 189 -9.15 -1.18 -6.45
N GLY A 190 -9.08 -0.40 -5.37
CA GLY A 190 -7.94 -0.45 -4.48
C GLY A 190 -7.81 0.76 -3.56
N ILE A 191 -6.93 0.62 -2.57
CA ILE A 191 -6.39 1.73 -1.79
C ILE A 191 -4.88 1.53 -1.68
N SER A 192 -4.16 2.65 -1.69
CA SER A 192 -2.76 2.69 -1.30
C SER A 192 -2.61 3.71 -0.19
N ALA A 193 -1.70 3.43 0.73
CA ALA A 193 -1.30 4.38 1.75
C ALA A 193 0.13 4.80 1.46
N GLU A 194 0.35 6.11 1.43
CA GLU A 194 1.67 6.68 1.23
C GLU A 194 2.32 6.90 2.59
N ILE A 195 3.48 6.27 2.79
CA ILE A 195 4.30 6.50 3.98
C ILE A 195 5.11 7.77 3.70
N ASP A 196 4.59 8.91 4.17
CA ASP A 196 5.31 10.18 4.04
C ASP A 196 6.48 10.19 5.04
N ASP A 197 7.69 9.91 4.56
CA ASP A 197 8.93 10.08 5.33
C ASP A 197 9.31 11.55 5.37
N VAL A 198 8.56 12.34 6.16
CA VAL A 198 8.73 13.80 6.31
C VAL A 198 10.11 14.19 6.88
N ASN A 199 11.03 13.25 7.12
CA ASN A 199 12.29 13.50 7.82
C ASN A 199 13.56 13.48 6.96
N ASN A 200 13.48 13.23 5.64
CA ASN A 200 14.68 13.12 4.80
C ASN A 200 15.15 14.41 4.10
N ALA A 201 14.80 15.58 4.62
CA ALA A 201 15.54 16.80 4.28
C ALA A 201 16.87 16.82 5.07
N VAL A 202 17.91 16.16 4.54
CA VAL A 202 19.29 16.49 4.90
C VAL A 202 19.53 17.91 4.39
N VAL A 203 19.12 18.90 5.19
CA VAL A 203 19.52 20.28 5.00
C VAL A 203 21.03 20.28 5.15
N PRO A 204 21.82 20.55 4.07
CA PRO A 204 23.25 20.70 4.22
C PRO A 204 23.46 21.79 5.27
N GLU A 205 24.19 21.48 6.35
CA GLU A 205 24.49 22.45 7.39
C GLU A 205 24.94 23.74 6.70
N PRO A 206 24.34 24.90 7.04
CA PRO A 206 24.59 26.12 6.32
C PRO A 206 26.10 26.36 6.31
N SER A 207 26.62 26.77 5.15
CA SER A 207 28.03 27.11 4.88
C SER A 207 28.63 28.15 5.83
N THR A 208 27.89 28.59 6.85
CA THR A 208 28.31 29.28 8.07
C THR A 208 29.57 28.68 8.69
N PHE A 209 29.74 27.35 8.78
CA PHE A 209 30.99 26.77 9.31
C PHE A 209 32.19 26.97 8.36
N ALA A 210 31.96 26.89 7.05
CA ALA A 210 33.00 27.19 6.05
C ALA A 210 33.36 28.68 6.03
N LEU A 211 32.38 29.58 6.18
CA LEU A 211 32.56 31.03 6.29
C LEU A 211 33.25 31.44 7.59
N LEU A 212 32.90 30.82 8.72
CA LEU A 212 33.55 31.05 10.02
C LEU A 212 35.01 30.54 9.99
N GLY A 213 35.25 29.39 9.37
CA GLY A 213 36.60 28.83 9.20
C GLY A 213 37.48 29.69 8.28
N MET A 214 36.97 30.11 7.13
CA MET A 214 37.71 30.99 6.21
C MET A 214 37.91 32.40 6.79
N GLY A 215 36.90 32.96 7.47
CA GLY A 215 37.00 34.25 8.16
C GLY A 215 38.00 34.23 9.32
N GLY A 216 38.03 33.15 10.10
CA GLY A 216 38.99 32.96 11.19
C GLY A 216 40.44 32.88 10.71
N LEU A 217 40.70 32.14 9.63
CA LEU A 217 42.04 32.03 9.04
C LEU A 217 42.53 33.37 8.45
N ALA A 218 41.63 34.16 7.83
CA ALA A 218 41.96 35.48 7.31
C ALA A 218 42.36 36.46 8.44
N LEU A 219 41.66 36.43 9.57
CA LEU A 219 41.96 37.26 10.76
C LEU A 219 43.29 36.90 11.41
N VAL A 220 43.59 35.61 11.56
CA VAL A 220 44.89 35.14 12.09
C VAL A 220 46.03 35.51 11.13
N GLY A 221 45.85 35.30 9.82
CA GLY A 221 46.83 35.67 8.80
C GLY A 221 47.14 37.17 8.80
N TYR A 222 46.12 38.02 8.95
CA TYR A 222 46.29 39.48 9.02
C TYR A 222 47.05 39.92 10.29
N GLY A 223 46.75 39.29 11.45
CA GLY A 223 47.42 39.57 12.72
C GLY A 223 48.93 39.26 12.71
N VAL A 224 49.33 38.15 12.08
CA VAL A 224 50.74 37.76 11.94
C VAL A 224 51.51 38.71 11.01
N ARG A 225 50.89 39.14 9.91
CA ARG A 225 51.52 40.08 8.97
C ARG A 225 51.78 41.45 9.59
N ARG A 226 50.85 41.94 10.41
CA ARG A 226 50.99 43.24 11.11
C ARG A 226 52.14 43.25 12.11
N LYS A 227 52.34 42.16 12.88
CA LYS A 227 53.46 42.07 13.83
C LYS A 227 54.83 42.10 13.12
N ARG A 228 54.95 41.48 11.95
CA ARG A 228 56.20 41.49 11.17
C ARG A 228 56.56 42.85 10.60
N GLN A 229 55.58 43.71 10.32
CA GLN A 229 55.81 45.08 9.84
C GLN A 229 56.19 46.07 10.95
N GLN A 230 56.07 45.70 12.22
CA GLN A 230 56.47 46.52 13.37
C GLN A 230 57.87 46.16 13.89
N THR A 231 58.55 45.18 13.28
CA THR A 231 59.89 44.71 13.67
C THR A 231 60.94 44.93 12.58
N ALA A 232 60.63 45.75 11.57
CA ALA A 232 61.54 46.27 10.55
C ALA A 232 61.56 47.80 10.64
#